data_AF-A0A937N6B7-F1
#
_entry.id   AF-A0A937N6B7-F1
#
_cell.length_a   1.000
_cell.length_b   1.000
_cell.length_c   1.000
_cell.angle_alpha   90.00
_cell.angle_beta   90.00
_cell.angle_gamma   90.00
#
_symmetry.space_group_name_H-M   'P 1'
#
loop_
_entity.id
_entity.type
_entity.pdbx_description
1 polymer ?
#
loop_
_entity_poly.entity_id
_entity_poly.type
_entity_poly.pdbx_seq_one_letter_code
_entity_poly.pdbx_strand_id
1 'polypeptide(L)'
;MAEYPSNSIKTAPADADIPPDWLEDFEAAARRSLETRFRYAFIRTYKPVLDDEPFRAFDTTADYRRWCEENLPDWLGYGRV
;
A
#
# COMPACT_ATOMS: atom_id res chain seq x y z
N MET A 1 -10.91 -9.77 28.60
CA MET A 1 -10.04 -8.66 28.15
C MET A 1 -8.77 -9.28 27.63
N ALA A 2 -8.61 -9.43 26.31
CA ALA A 2 -7.36 -9.90 25.74
C ALA A 2 -6.43 -8.69 25.61
N GLU A 3 -5.28 -8.72 26.29
CA GLU A 3 -4.21 -7.76 26.10
C GLU A 3 -3.71 -7.85 24.65
N TYR A 4 -3.88 -6.78 23.89
CA TYR A 4 -3.20 -6.64 22.60
C TYR A 4 -1.73 -6.30 22.89
N PRO A 5 -0.75 -7.07 22.38
CA PRO A 5 0.64 -6.71 22.54
C PRO A 5 0.88 -5.34 21.91
N SER A 6 1.50 -4.44 22.67
CA SER A 6 1.96 -3.14 22.21
C SER A 6 2.76 -3.35 20.93
N ASN A 7 2.18 -3.00 19.80
CA ASN A 7 2.85 -3.08 18.52
C ASN A 7 3.92 -1.99 18.55
N SER A 8 5.16 -2.38 18.87
CA SER A 8 6.32 -1.50 18.77
C SER A 8 6.34 -0.99 17.34
N ILE A 9 5.93 0.27 17.15
CA ILE A 9 6.14 0.98 15.89
C ILE A 9 7.65 0.93 15.71
N LYS A 10 8.13 0.10 14.78
CA LYS A 10 9.51 0.16 14.32
C LYS A 10 9.68 1.56 13.76
N THR A 11 10.27 2.46 14.53
CA THR A 11 10.77 3.73 14.02
C THR A 11 11.70 3.35 12.89
N ALA A 12 11.37 3.77 11.67
CA ALA A 12 12.27 3.62 10.54
C ALA A 12 13.64 4.18 10.97
N PRO A 13 14.77 3.54 10.58
CA PRO A 13 16.08 4.09 10.91
C PRO A 13 16.12 5.54 10.43
N ALA A 14 16.44 6.46 11.34
CA ALA A 14 16.49 7.90 11.07
C ALA A 14 17.57 8.25 10.01
N ASP A 15 18.44 7.30 9.69
CA ASP A 15 19.64 7.47 8.87
C ASP A 15 19.56 6.77 7.50
N ALA A 16 18.36 6.44 7.01
CA ALA A 16 18.24 6.12 5.59
C ALA A 16 18.56 7.40 4.81
N ASP A 17 19.71 7.47 4.14
CA ASP A 17 20.06 8.55 3.21
C ASP A 17 19.00 8.60 2.11
N ILE A 18 17.97 9.42 2.33
CA ILE A 18 16.93 9.65 1.33
C ILE A 18 17.60 10.41 0.19
N PRO A 19 17.55 9.91 -1.05
CA PRO A 19 18.11 10.64 -2.20
C PRO A 19 17.58 12.08 -2.21
N PRO A 20 18.44 13.11 -2.36
CA PRO A 20 18.03 14.50 -2.27
C PRO A 20 16.85 14.85 -3.19
N ASP A 21 16.85 14.29 -4.40
CA ASP A 21 15.78 14.48 -5.39
C ASP A 21 14.43 13.96 -4.88
N TRP A 22 14.42 12.81 -4.18
CA TRP A 22 13.19 12.24 -3.61
C TRP A 22 12.66 13.09 -2.46
N LEU A 23 13.57 13.64 -1.64
CA LEU A 23 13.18 14.55 -0.56
C LEU A 23 12.62 15.85 -1.14
N GLU A 24 13.23 16.39 -2.19
CA GLU A 24 12.73 17.59 -2.87
C GLU A 24 11.33 17.38 -3.46
N ASP A 25 11.09 16.24 -4.13
CA ASP A 25 9.79 15.87 -4.68
C ASP A 25 8.72 15.73 -3.59
N PHE A 26 9.08 15.10 -2.47
CA PHE A 26 8.20 14.94 -1.32
C PHE A 26 7.81 16.31 -0.74
N GLU A 27 8.79 17.18 -0.51
CA GLU A 27 8.57 18.53 0.03
C GLU A 27 7.76 19.41 -0.95
N ALA A 28 8.00 19.29 -2.26
CA ALA A 28 7.20 19.96 -3.28
C ALA A 28 5.74 19.49 -3.26
N ALA A 29 5.49 18.19 -3.11
CA ALA A 29 4.15 17.64 -2.96
C ALA A 29 3.47 18.12 -1.67
N ALA A 30 4.22 18.20 -0.57
CA ALA A 30 3.75 18.69 0.72
C ALA A 30 3.37 20.18 0.70
N ARG A 31 3.98 21.02 -0.15
CA ARG A 31 3.59 22.43 -0.27
C ARG A 31 2.29 22.67 -1.06
N ARG A 32 1.73 21.66 -1.73
CA ARG A 32 0.48 21.81 -2.53
C ARG A 32 -0.70 22.21 -1.63
N SER A 33 -1.48 23.19 -2.10
CA SER A 33 -2.70 23.64 -1.42
C SER A 33 -3.69 22.49 -1.23
N LEU A 34 -4.52 22.57 -0.18
CA LEU A 34 -5.53 21.55 0.10
C LEU A 34 -6.47 21.34 -1.09
N GLU A 35 -6.88 22.42 -1.76
CA GLU A 35 -7.68 22.37 -2.99
C GLU A 35 -6.98 21.56 -4.10
N THR A 36 -5.69 21.81 -4.33
CA THR A 36 -4.91 21.06 -5.33
C THR A 36 -4.82 19.59 -4.97
N ARG A 37 -4.60 19.28 -3.70
CA ARG A 37 -4.59 17.89 -3.21
C ARG A 37 -5.94 17.23 -3.48
N PHE A 38 -7.06 17.83 -3.09
CA PHE A 38 -8.38 17.24 -3.34
C PHE A 38 -8.70 17.07 -4.83
N ARG A 39 -8.27 18.00 -5.68
CA ARG A 39 -8.49 17.92 -7.13
C ARG A 39 -7.80 16.69 -7.76
N TYR A 40 -6.65 16.27 -7.23
CA TYR A 40 -5.82 15.23 -7.84
C TYR A 40 -5.57 13.99 -6.95
N ALA A 41 -6.02 13.97 -5.71
CA ALA A 41 -5.79 12.86 -4.78
C ALA A 41 -6.67 11.63 -5.04
N PHE A 42 -7.81 11.81 -5.72
CA PHE A 42 -8.72 10.72 -5.99
C PHE A 42 -8.47 10.15 -7.37
N ILE A 43 -7.94 8.93 -7.39
CA ILE A 43 -7.85 8.11 -8.59
C ILE A 43 -8.83 6.94 -8.45
N ARG A 44 -9.63 6.70 -9.48
CA ARG A 44 -10.40 5.45 -9.58
C ARG A 44 -9.44 4.37 -10.04
N THR A 45 -8.95 3.59 -9.09
CA THR A 45 -8.17 2.37 -9.37
C THR A 45 -9.06 1.18 -9.09
N TYR A 46 -9.24 0.30 -10.07
CA TYR A 46 -9.90 -0.99 -9.86
C TYR A 46 -9.07 -1.82 -8.88
N LYS A 47 -9.70 -2.29 -7.81
CA LYS A 47 -9.09 -3.13 -6.77
C LYS A 47 -9.75 -4.50 -6.83
N PRO A 48 -9.11 -5.50 -7.46
CA PRO A 48 -9.67 -6.85 -7.53
C PRO A 48 -10.02 -7.36 -6.13
N VAL A 49 -11.07 -8.18 -6.04
CA VAL A 49 -11.74 -8.57 -4.77
C VAL A 49 -12.51 -7.42 -4.15
N LEU A 50 -11.86 -6.32 -3.74
CA LEU A 50 -12.53 -5.24 -3.00
C LEU A 50 -13.67 -4.57 -3.79
N ASP A 51 -13.53 -4.52 -5.11
CA ASP A 51 -14.55 -3.98 -6.02
C ASP A 51 -15.53 -5.05 -6.54
N ASP A 52 -15.22 -6.34 -6.39
CA ASP A 52 -15.97 -7.43 -7.02
C ASP A 52 -16.81 -8.24 -6.03
N GLU A 53 -16.28 -8.47 -4.83
CA GLU A 53 -16.81 -9.43 -3.85
C GLU A 53 -16.63 -8.91 -2.41
N PRO A 54 -17.51 -9.26 -1.46
CA PRO A 54 -17.38 -8.81 -0.07
C PRO A 54 -16.13 -9.35 0.63
N PHE A 55 -15.71 -10.57 0.30
CA PHE A 55 -14.48 -11.18 0.80
C PHE A 55 -14.04 -12.35 -0.09
N ARG A 56 -12.78 -12.75 0.04
CA ARG A 56 -12.23 -14.00 -0.53
C ARG A 56 -11.36 -14.68 0.51
N ALA A 57 -11.51 -16.00 0.65
CA ALA A 57 -10.74 -16.84 1.55
C ALA A 57 -10.17 -18.05 0.79
N PHE A 58 -9.08 -18.61 1.30
CA PHE A 58 -8.39 -19.77 0.75
C PHE A 58 -8.09 -20.76 1.88
N ASP A 59 -8.15 -22.06 1.58
CA ASP A 59 -7.84 -23.10 2.55
C ASP A 59 -6.34 -23.16 2.89
N THR A 60 -5.48 -22.75 1.95
CA THR A 60 -4.03 -22.72 2.13
C THR A 60 -3.41 -21.42 1.62
N THR A 61 -2.25 -21.06 2.17
CA THR A 61 -1.47 -19.93 1.68
C THR A 61 -0.92 -20.18 0.27
N ALA A 62 -0.75 -21.44 -0.14
CA ALA A 62 -0.30 -21.77 -1.49
C ALA A 62 -1.39 -21.42 -2.54
N ASP A 63 -2.66 -21.70 -2.22
CA ASP A 63 -3.79 -21.36 -3.07
C ASP A 63 -4.00 -19.85 -3.17
N TYR A 64 -3.84 -19.14 -2.04
CA TYR A 64 -3.82 -17.67 -2.01
C TYR A 64 -2.76 -17.09 -2.97
N ARG A 65 -1.49 -17.56 -2.87
CA ARG A 65 -0.39 -17.04 -3.69
C ARG A 65 -0.61 -17.33 -5.17
N ARG A 66 -1.02 -18.55 -5.52
CA ARG A 66 -1.33 -18.93 -6.90
C ARG A 66 -2.42 -18.04 -7.48
N TRP A 67 -3.49 -17.80 -6.72
CA TRP A 67 -4.56 -16.91 -7.16
C TRP A 67 -4.06 -15.47 -7.36
N CYS A 68 -3.23 -14.95 -6.45
CA CYS A 68 -2.60 -13.63 -6.61
C CYS A 68 -1.77 -13.55 -7.90
N GLU A 69 -0.95 -14.55 -8.20
CA GLU A 69 -0.12 -14.60 -9.41
C GLU A 69 -0.94 -14.66 -10.71
N GLU A 70 -2.10 -15.33 -10.69
CA GLU A 70 -2.93 -15.52 -11.87
C GLU A 70 -3.94 -14.38 -12.12
N ASN A 71 -4.36 -13.67 -11.07
CA ASN A 71 -5.53 -12.78 -11.12
C ASN A 71 -5.22 -11.32 -10.72
N LEU A 72 -4.13 -11.06 -10.00
CA LEU A 72 -3.79 -9.71 -9.58
C LEU A 72 -2.74 -9.08 -10.49
N PRO A 73 -2.89 -7.80 -10.84
CA PRO A 73 -1.83 -7.05 -11.50
C PRO A 73 -0.55 -6.97 -10.66
N ASP A 74 0.61 -7.05 -11.32
CA ASP A 74 1.93 -7.02 -10.67
C ASP A 74 2.16 -5.77 -9.80
N TRP A 75 1.62 -4.62 -10.20
CA TRP A 75 1.77 -3.35 -9.49
C TRP A 75 1.11 -3.35 -8.09
N LEU A 76 0.25 -4.33 -7.78
CA LEU A 76 -0.31 -4.49 -6.43
C LEU A 76 0.67 -5.14 -5.45
N GLY A 77 1.77 -5.74 -5.91
CA GLY A 77 2.84 -6.26 -5.06
C GLY A 77 2.53 -7.58 -4.33
N TYR A 78 1.48 -8.30 -4.75
CA TYR A 78 1.17 -9.65 -4.20
C TYR A 78 1.85 -10.79 -4.95
N GLY A 79 2.43 -10.52 -6.12
CA GLY A 79 3.23 -11.49 -6.87
C GLY A 79 4.57 -11.77 -6.19
N ARG A 80 5.24 -12.86 -6.60
CA ARG A 80 6.62 -13.13 -6.16
C ARG A 80 7.59 -12.13 -6.80
N VAL A 81 8.54 -11.63 -6.02
CA VAL A 81 9.71 -10.85 -6.47
C VAL A 81 10.91 -11.78 -6.58
#